data_AF-A0A090L1Z8-F1
#
_entry.id   AF-A0A090L1Z8-F1
#
_cell.length_a   1.000
_cell.length_b   1.000
_cell.length_c   1.000
_cell.angle_alpha   90.00
_cell.angle_beta   90.00
_cell.angle_gamma   90.00
#
_symmetry.space_group_name_H-M   'P 1'
#
loop_
_entity.id
_entity.type
_entity.pdbx_description
1 polymer ?
#
loop_
_entity_poly.entity_id
_entity_poly.type
_entity_poly.pdbx_seq_one_letter_code
_entity_poly.pdbx_strand_id
1 'polypeptide(L)'
;MSGGSANDGELLQDPTLTFKVSPAVSWTYPPEISSSNPGVVFYFAGQSLSQNQALQSAESDINAAILFAFDDENIPVTGATATITYSPDPIANCVPNTPIPSGTNVGLLAAGAIIEWAVVTGNSGSTVTLTNCPLSPNSISTSQVLNTQDYIKEIDINIKGYTTTKGTWRTIANNLMSILNFRYGALVRSEVVIN
;
A
#
# COMPACT_ATOMS: atom_id res chain seq x y z
N MET A 1 -28.92 10.91 21.05
CA MET A 1 -27.85 11.49 20.20
C MET A 1 -28.11 11.01 18.79
N SER A 2 -28.82 11.83 17.99
CA SER A 2 -29.14 11.51 16.60
C SER A 2 -28.20 12.36 15.74
N GLY A 3 -27.17 11.71 15.21
CA GLY A 3 -26.29 12.26 14.19
C GLY A 3 -26.35 11.36 12.97
N GLY A 4 -27.56 11.11 12.45
CA GLY A 4 -27.71 10.49 11.14
C GLY A 4 -27.29 11.51 10.09
N SER A 5 -26.19 11.26 9.40
CA SER A 5 -25.79 12.08 8.24
C SER A 5 -26.95 12.08 7.25
N ALA A 6 -27.37 13.26 6.81
CA ALA A 6 -28.60 13.52 6.05
C ALA A 6 -28.75 12.77 4.71
N ASN A 7 -27.77 11.93 4.34
CA ASN A 7 -27.69 11.22 3.07
C ASN A 7 -27.56 9.69 3.22
N ASP A 8 -27.67 9.12 4.43
CA ASP A 8 -27.41 7.68 4.62
C ASP A 8 -28.47 6.78 3.95
N GLY A 9 -29.69 7.31 3.72
CA GLY A 9 -30.74 6.62 2.97
C GLY A 9 -30.65 6.77 1.45
N GLU A 10 -29.68 7.52 0.93
CA GLU A 10 -29.46 7.67 -0.52
C GLU A 10 -29.08 6.33 -1.14
N LEU A 11 -29.79 5.90 -2.18
CA LEU A 11 -29.42 4.70 -2.93
C LEU A 11 -28.27 5.03 -3.88
N LEU A 12 -27.16 4.31 -3.72
CA LEU A 12 -26.01 4.39 -4.60
C LEU A 12 -25.86 3.07 -5.36
N GLN A 13 -25.79 3.20 -6.68
CA GLN A 13 -25.51 2.10 -7.59
C GLN A 13 -24.07 2.21 -8.08
N ASP A 14 -23.36 1.09 -8.05
CA ASP A 14 -22.04 0.95 -8.63
C ASP A 14 -20.99 1.99 -8.15
N PRO A 15 -20.78 2.14 -6.83
CA PRO A 15 -19.95 3.21 -6.31
C PRO A 15 -18.46 2.99 -6.60
N THR A 16 -17.71 4.08 -6.52
CA THR A 16 -16.25 4.06 -6.42
C THR A 16 -15.83 4.40 -5.01
N LEU A 17 -15.09 3.48 -4.38
CA LEU A 17 -14.46 3.66 -3.08
C LEU A 17 -13.02 4.14 -3.29
N THR A 18 -12.71 5.35 -2.86
CA THR A 18 -11.36 5.93 -2.96
C THR A 18 -10.77 6.12 -1.56
N PHE A 19 -9.56 5.61 -1.34
CA PHE A 19 -8.85 5.80 -0.06
C PHE A 19 -7.34 5.79 -0.25
N LYS A 20 -6.63 6.27 0.78
CA LYS A 20 -5.18 6.30 0.83
C LYS A 20 -4.66 5.23 1.78
N VAL A 21 -3.56 4.59 1.41
CA VAL A 21 -2.96 3.48 2.16
C VAL A 21 -1.44 3.57 2.11
N SER A 22 -0.78 3.15 3.19
CA SER A 22 0.61 2.69 3.14
C SER A 22 0.58 1.20 2.76
N PRO A 23 0.99 0.83 1.54
CA PRO A 23 0.87 -0.52 1.03
C PRO A 23 1.57 -1.56 1.90
N ALA A 24 1.00 -2.77 1.95
CA ALA A 24 1.67 -3.92 2.54
C ALA A 24 2.98 -4.22 1.81
N VAL A 25 3.92 -4.87 2.48
CA VAL A 25 5.21 -5.26 1.86
C VAL A 25 5.00 -6.09 0.59
N SER A 26 4.04 -7.01 0.60
CA SER A 26 3.69 -7.87 -0.54
C SER A 26 3.19 -7.10 -1.77
N TRP A 27 2.73 -5.86 -1.59
CA TRP A 27 2.22 -4.99 -2.66
C TRP A 27 3.32 -4.18 -3.34
N THR A 28 4.57 -4.33 -2.89
CA THR A 28 5.75 -3.71 -3.48
C THR A 28 6.67 -4.78 -4.05
N TYR A 29 7.64 -4.38 -4.85
CA TYR A 29 8.65 -5.29 -5.42
C TYR A 29 10.06 -4.68 -5.32
N PRO A 30 11.12 -5.48 -5.32
CA PRO A 30 12.47 -4.95 -5.24
C PRO A 30 12.88 -4.28 -6.56
N PRO A 31 13.62 -3.17 -6.51
CA PRO A 31 14.31 -2.63 -7.67
C PRO A 31 15.43 -3.58 -8.12
N GLU A 32 15.82 -3.48 -9.39
CA GLU A 32 16.96 -4.20 -9.93
C GLU A 32 18.27 -3.56 -9.43
N ILE A 33 18.79 -4.07 -8.31
CA ILE A 33 20.09 -3.67 -7.77
C ILE A 33 21.07 -4.82 -7.94
N SER A 34 22.16 -4.57 -8.64
CA SER A 34 23.28 -5.51 -8.70
C SER A 34 24.21 -5.33 -7.50
N SER A 35 24.54 -6.43 -6.83
CA SER A 35 25.53 -6.48 -5.75
C SER A 35 26.64 -7.44 -6.14
N SER A 36 27.90 -7.06 -5.90
CA SER A 36 29.06 -7.94 -6.04
C SER A 36 29.13 -9.00 -4.94
N ASN A 37 28.33 -8.87 -3.88
CA ASN A 37 28.20 -9.83 -2.80
C ASN A 37 26.89 -10.64 -2.95
N PRO A 38 26.95 -11.95 -3.22
CA PRO A 38 25.77 -12.79 -3.44
C PRO A 38 24.93 -13.02 -2.18
N GLY A 39 25.42 -12.67 -0.99
CA GLY A 39 24.69 -12.78 0.27
C GLY A 39 23.83 -11.56 0.62
N VAL A 40 23.89 -10.49 -0.17
CA VAL A 40 23.14 -9.26 0.11
C VAL A 40 21.84 -9.22 -0.66
N VAL A 41 20.73 -9.08 0.07
CA VAL A 41 19.38 -8.96 -0.47
C VAL A 41 18.81 -7.59 -0.15
N PHE A 42 18.31 -6.88 -1.17
CA PHE A 42 17.69 -5.56 -1.04
C PHE A 42 16.17 -5.63 -1.05
N TYR A 43 15.58 -6.75 -0.66
CA TYR A 43 14.14 -6.93 -0.57
C TYR A 43 13.71 -7.14 0.89
N PHE A 44 12.47 -6.81 1.21
CA PHE A 44 11.86 -7.10 2.49
C PHE A 44 11.36 -8.55 2.54
N ALA A 45 11.34 -9.15 3.73
CA ALA A 45 10.68 -10.45 3.90
C ALA A 45 9.19 -10.34 3.53
N GLY A 46 8.72 -11.23 2.66
CA GLY A 46 7.33 -11.22 2.16
C GLY A 46 7.06 -10.25 1.01
N GLN A 47 8.08 -9.58 0.48
CA GLN A 47 7.95 -8.71 -0.69
C GLN A 47 7.75 -9.54 -1.97
N SER A 48 6.92 -9.05 -2.88
CA SER A 48 6.75 -9.69 -4.19
C SER A 48 8.04 -9.57 -5.02
N LEU A 49 8.33 -10.54 -5.88
CA LEU A 49 9.59 -10.56 -6.66
C LEU A 49 9.49 -9.77 -7.98
N SER A 50 8.29 -9.38 -8.39
CA SER A 50 8.05 -8.63 -9.63
C SER A 50 6.84 -7.72 -9.48
N GLN A 51 6.75 -6.71 -10.36
CA GLN A 51 5.61 -5.79 -10.41
C GLN A 51 4.28 -6.52 -10.60
N ASN A 52 4.22 -7.54 -11.46
CA ASN A 52 2.98 -8.29 -11.71
C ASN A 52 2.53 -9.08 -10.48
N GLN A 53 3.46 -9.70 -9.75
CA GLN A 53 3.14 -10.41 -8.51
C GLN A 53 2.69 -9.44 -7.41
N ALA A 54 3.30 -8.26 -7.33
CA ALA A 54 2.92 -7.21 -6.39
C ALA A 54 1.49 -6.71 -6.66
N LEU A 55 1.15 -6.50 -7.95
CA LEU A 55 -0.20 -6.13 -8.36
C LEU A 55 -1.21 -7.23 -8.04
N GLN A 56 -0.90 -8.48 -8.38
CA GLN A 56 -1.77 -9.63 -8.07
C GLN A 56 -1.99 -9.81 -6.56
N SER A 57 -0.95 -9.58 -5.75
CA SER A 57 -1.07 -9.63 -4.28
C SER A 57 -2.00 -8.54 -3.77
N ALA A 58 -1.84 -7.31 -4.25
CA ALA A 58 -2.72 -6.20 -3.90
C ALA A 58 -4.18 -6.46 -4.31
N GLU A 59 -4.39 -6.90 -5.55
CA GLU A 59 -5.73 -7.24 -6.05
C GLU A 59 -6.37 -8.39 -5.27
N SER A 60 -5.60 -9.43 -4.94
CA SER A 60 -6.08 -10.57 -4.15
C SER A 60 -6.49 -10.13 -2.74
N ASP A 61 -5.65 -9.36 -2.05
CA ASP A 61 -5.90 -8.90 -0.68
C ASP A 61 -7.12 -7.96 -0.62
N ILE A 62 -7.22 -7.02 -1.58
CA ILE A 62 -8.33 -6.08 -1.66
C ILE A 62 -9.63 -6.81 -2.03
N ASN A 63 -9.62 -7.70 -3.01
CA ASN A 63 -10.81 -8.49 -3.36
C ASN A 63 -11.26 -9.35 -2.18
N ALA A 64 -10.34 -10.03 -1.50
CA ALA A 64 -10.68 -10.81 -0.32
C ALA A 64 -11.26 -9.91 0.79
N ALA A 65 -10.70 -8.72 1.00
CA ALA A 65 -11.22 -7.76 1.98
C ALA A 65 -12.63 -7.26 1.63
N ILE A 66 -12.93 -7.02 0.35
CA ILE A 66 -14.28 -6.71 -0.13
C ILE A 66 -15.23 -7.88 0.16
N LEU A 67 -14.84 -9.12 -0.16
CA LEU A 67 -15.67 -10.29 0.07
C LEU A 67 -16.02 -10.46 1.56
N PHE A 68 -15.05 -10.29 2.45
CA PHE A 68 -15.30 -10.33 3.91
C PHE A 68 -16.20 -9.17 4.35
N ALA A 69 -16.01 -7.96 3.84
CA ALA A 69 -16.86 -6.82 4.18
C ALA A 69 -18.32 -7.01 3.71
N PHE A 70 -18.54 -7.70 2.58
CA PHE A 70 -19.87 -8.04 2.09
C PHE A 70 -20.52 -9.17 2.90
N ASP A 71 -19.73 -10.18 3.29
CA ASP A 71 -20.19 -11.29 4.14
C ASP A 71 -20.64 -10.80 5.53
N ASP A 72 -19.88 -9.87 6.14
CA ASP A 72 -20.23 -9.26 7.43
C ASP A 72 -21.58 -8.50 7.39
N GLU A 73 -21.92 -7.92 6.24
CA GLU A 73 -23.21 -7.24 6.02
C GLU A 73 -24.32 -8.17 5.50
N ASN A 74 -24.04 -9.48 5.38
CA ASN A 74 -24.94 -10.50 4.83
C ASN A 74 -25.43 -10.15 3.41
N ILE A 75 -24.53 -9.58 2.59
CA ILE A 75 -24.80 -9.16 1.23
C ILE A 75 -24.37 -10.27 0.26
N PRO A 76 -25.28 -10.78 -0.59
CA PRO A 76 -24.89 -11.74 -1.61
C PRO A 76 -23.99 -11.06 -2.65
N VAL A 77 -22.77 -11.56 -2.80
CA VAL A 77 -21.78 -11.11 -3.81
C VAL A 77 -22.11 -11.58 -5.23
N THR A 78 -23.23 -12.29 -5.43
CA THR A 78 -23.61 -12.85 -6.72
C THR A 78 -23.84 -11.77 -7.77
N GLY A 79 -22.95 -11.69 -8.76
CA GLY A 79 -23.05 -10.72 -9.87
C GLY A 79 -22.36 -9.38 -9.60
N ALA A 80 -21.77 -9.18 -8.41
CA ALA A 80 -20.95 -8.03 -8.12
C ALA A 80 -19.51 -8.23 -8.64
N THR A 81 -18.95 -7.24 -9.32
CA THR A 81 -17.55 -7.26 -9.75
C THR A 81 -16.83 -6.03 -9.25
N ALA A 82 -15.61 -6.19 -8.70
CA ALA A 82 -14.77 -5.09 -8.28
C ALA A 82 -13.59 -4.92 -9.25
N THR A 83 -13.39 -3.71 -9.73
CA THR A 83 -12.19 -3.30 -10.48
C THR A 83 -11.34 -2.43 -9.58
N ILE A 84 -10.07 -2.81 -9.40
CA ILE A 84 -9.13 -2.16 -8.49
C ILE A 84 -8.08 -1.43 -9.29
N THR A 85 -7.84 -0.16 -8.97
CA THR A 85 -6.77 0.64 -9.55
C THR A 85 -5.65 0.77 -8.53
N TYR A 86 -4.53 0.07 -8.78
CA TYR A 86 -3.31 0.16 -7.98
C TYR A 86 -2.08 0.02 -8.88
N SER A 87 -0.99 0.71 -8.54
CA SER A 87 0.28 0.61 -9.25
C SER A 87 1.42 0.38 -8.24
N PRO A 88 2.02 -0.83 -8.21
CA PRO A 88 3.15 -1.15 -7.34
C PRO A 88 4.38 -0.30 -7.65
N ASP A 89 5.12 0.10 -6.60
CA ASP A 89 6.40 0.79 -6.75
C ASP A 89 7.58 -0.13 -6.42
N PRO A 90 8.74 0.06 -7.10
CA PRO A 90 9.96 -0.62 -6.74
C PRO A 90 10.53 0.01 -5.45
N ILE A 91 10.67 -0.78 -4.39
CA ILE A 91 11.18 -0.33 -3.09
C ILE A 91 12.22 -1.33 -2.57
N ALA A 92 13.42 -0.82 -2.29
CA ALA A 92 14.50 -1.58 -1.68
C ALA A 92 14.39 -1.59 -0.15
N ASN A 93 14.86 -2.68 0.45
CA ASN A 93 15.20 -2.72 1.86
C ASN A 93 16.55 -2.03 2.11
N CYS A 94 16.66 -1.37 3.26
CA CYS A 94 17.90 -0.72 3.70
C CYS A 94 18.92 -1.80 4.09
N VAL A 95 20.08 -1.82 3.43
CA VAL A 95 21.21 -2.67 3.81
C VAL A 95 22.41 -1.79 4.17
N PRO A 96 22.92 -1.87 5.41
CA PRO A 96 24.00 -1.00 5.85
C PRO A 96 25.30 -1.32 5.11
N ASN A 97 26.09 -0.30 4.83
CA ASN A 97 27.43 -0.39 4.23
C ASN A 97 27.47 -1.13 2.87
N THR A 98 26.32 -1.22 2.18
CA THR A 98 26.25 -1.83 0.85
C THR A 98 25.98 -0.75 -0.20
N PRO A 99 26.68 -0.75 -1.35
CA PRO A 99 26.43 0.19 -2.43
C PRO A 99 25.02 0.02 -3.01
N ILE A 100 24.25 1.11 -3.04
CA ILE A 100 22.92 1.18 -3.65
C ILE A 100 22.95 2.27 -4.73
N PRO A 101 22.44 2.05 -5.95
CA PRO A 101 22.37 3.06 -6.99
C PRO A 101 21.61 4.32 -6.54
N SER A 102 22.14 5.51 -6.87
CA SER A 102 21.40 6.77 -6.72
C SER A 102 20.06 6.72 -7.45
N GLY A 103 19.01 7.27 -6.86
CA GLY A 103 17.64 7.23 -7.40
C GLY A 103 16.82 6.02 -6.94
N THR A 104 17.41 5.08 -6.19
CA THR A 104 16.70 3.96 -5.60
C THR A 104 15.81 4.45 -4.45
N ASN A 105 14.55 4.01 -4.43
CA ASN A 105 13.68 4.19 -3.27
C ASN A 105 13.98 3.14 -2.22
N VAL A 106 14.31 3.55 -1.00
CA VAL A 106 14.52 2.66 0.14
C VAL A 106 13.38 2.87 1.12
N GLY A 107 12.71 1.79 1.51
CA GLY A 107 11.53 1.82 2.36
C GLY A 107 11.85 1.71 3.85
N LEU A 108 10.92 2.19 4.68
CA LEU A 108 10.83 1.90 6.10
C LEU A 108 9.60 1.03 6.35
N LEU A 109 9.83 -0.15 6.90
CA LEU A 109 8.77 -1.11 7.25
C LEU A 109 8.28 -0.88 8.69
N ALA A 110 6.98 -0.71 8.86
CA ALA A 110 6.33 -0.78 10.18
C ALA A 110 4.96 -1.44 10.07
N ALA A 111 4.63 -2.30 11.04
CA ALA A 111 3.35 -3.01 11.12
C ALA A 111 2.92 -3.74 9.82
N GLY A 112 3.88 -4.27 9.06
CA GLY A 112 3.61 -5.01 7.81
C GLY A 112 3.48 -4.15 6.56
N ALA A 113 3.48 -2.81 6.69
CA ALA A 113 3.43 -1.86 5.58
C ALA A 113 4.74 -1.08 5.39
N ILE A 114 4.97 -0.62 4.18
CA ILE A 114 5.96 0.43 3.93
C ILE A 114 5.32 1.77 4.30
N ILE A 115 5.79 2.38 5.39
CA ILE A 115 5.17 3.59 5.95
C ILE A 115 5.82 4.88 5.44
N GLU A 116 7.11 4.80 5.18
CA GLU A 116 7.94 5.89 4.69
C GLU A 116 8.92 5.33 3.67
N TRP A 117 9.46 6.21 2.85
CA TRP A 117 10.57 5.91 1.96
C TRP A 117 11.50 7.10 1.84
N ALA A 118 12.73 6.84 1.41
CA ALA A 118 13.68 7.87 1.03
C ALA A 118 14.28 7.52 -0.32
N VAL A 119 14.48 8.54 -1.16
CA VAL A 119 15.23 8.40 -2.40
C VAL A 119 16.71 8.51 -2.08
N VAL A 120 17.52 7.54 -2.48
CA VAL A 120 18.98 7.61 -2.32
C VAL A 120 19.51 8.71 -3.23
N THR A 121 19.92 9.85 -2.66
CA THR A 121 20.47 10.98 -3.42
C THR A 121 21.98 10.83 -3.60
N GLY A 122 22.44 11.00 -4.85
CA GLY A 122 23.85 10.92 -5.21
C GLY A 122 24.04 11.39 -6.65
N ASN A 123 25.29 11.44 -7.11
CA ASN A 123 25.58 11.75 -8.51
C ASN A 123 24.92 10.70 -9.42
N SER A 124 24.32 11.13 -10.52
CA SER A 124 23.65 10.23 -11.47
C SER A 124 24.60 9.11 -11.92
N GLY A 125 24.13 7.87 -11.84
CA GLY A 125 24.91 6.67 -12.18
C GLY A 125 25.93 6.24 -11.12
N SER A 126 25.98 6.91 -9.95
CA SER A 126 26.85 6.52 -8.84
C SER A 126 26.10 5.66 -7.83
N THR A 127 26.85 4.87 -7.07
CA THR A 127 26.33 4.16 -5.90
C THR A 127 26.60 4.93 -4.63
N VAL A 128 25.68 4.86 -3.69
CA VAL A 128 25.80 5.46 -2.36
C VAL A 128 25.62 4.35 -1.32
N THR A 129 26.37 4.41 -0.23
CA THR A 129 26.23 3.46 0.88
C THR A 129 25.44 4.11 2.02
N LEU A 130 24.48 3.38 2.57
CA LEU A 130 23.72 3.80 3.74
C LEU A 130 24.48 3.43 5.01
N THR A 131 24.63 4.39 5.92
CA THR A 131 25.40 4.18 7.15
C THR A 131 24.54 3.61 8.27
N ASN A 132 23.26 3.99 8.32
CA ASN A 132 22.30 3.54 9.31
C ASN A 132 21.08 2.88 8.65
N CYS A 133 20.77 1.66 9.11
CA CYS A 133 19.55 0.92 8.80
C CYS A 133 18.97 0.37 10.12
N PRO A 134 17.63 0.34 10.31
CA PRO A 134 16.59 0.81 9.39
C PRO A 134 16.62 2.33 9.19
N LEU A 135 15.92 2.83 8.16
CA LEU A 135 15.82 4.26 7.93
C LEU A 135 15.22 4.96 9.15
N SER A 136 15.81 6.10 9.49
CA SER A 136 15.32 7.07 10.45
C SER A 136 15.31 8.48 9.83
N PRO A 137 14.66 9.48 10.47
CA PRO A 137 14.70 10.87 10.00
C PRO A 137 16.12 11.46 9.90
N ASN A 138 17.10 10.85 10.57
CA ASN A 138 18.51 11.21 10.50
C ASN A 138 19.32 10.17 9.70
N SER A 139 18.71 9.55 8.68
CA SER A 139 19.43 8.61 7.82
C SER A 139 20.50 9.35 7.05
N ILE A 140 21.74 8.86 7.14
CA ILE A 140 22.90 9.48 6.49
C ILE A 140 23.45 8.48 5.49
N SER A 141 23.47 8.90 4.25
CA SER A 141 24.27 8.28 3.22
C SER A 141 25.69 8.87 3.29
N THR A 142 26.71 8.18 2.77
CA THR A 142 28.11 8.64 2.79
C THR A 142 28.35 10.02 2.17
N SER A 143 27.35 10.63 1.53
CA SER A 143 27.47 11.94 0.91
C SER A 143 26.42 12.95 1.38
N GLN A 144 25.26 12.55 1.93
CA GLN A 144 24.15 13.44 2.27
C GLN A 144 23.17 12.86 3.30
N VAL A 145 22.47 13.73 4.02
CA VAL A 145 21.27 13.37 4.81
C VAL A 145 20.15 12.96 3.86
N LEU A 146 19.53 11.82 4.11
CA LEU A 146 18.35 11.37 3.41
C LEU A 146 17.11 11.96 4.06
N ASN A 147 16.25 12.57 3.25
CA ASN A 147 14.94 13.03 3.69
C ASN A 147 13.96 11.87 3.53
N THR A 148 13.47 11.32 4.64
CA THR A 148 12.35 10.39 4.61
C THR A 148 11.06 11.17 4.34
N GLN A 149 10.15 10.54 3.60
CA GLN A 149 8.82 11.08 3.32
C GLN A 149 7.79 9.96 3.47
N ASP A 150 6.56 10.33 3.81
CA ASP A 150 5.47 9.37 3.93
C ASP A 150 5.25 8.62 2.61
N TYR A 151 5.14 7.30 2.68
CA TYR A 151 4.79 6.46 1.54
C TYR A 151 3.30 6.13 1.60
N ILE A 152 2.53 6.86 0.78
CA ILE A 152 1.07 6.77 0.72
C ILE A 152 0.65 6.65 -0.73
N LYS A 153 -0.18 5.66 -1.03
CA LYS A 153 -0.77 5.39 -2.34
C LYS A 153 -2.28 5.55 -2.26
N GLU A 154 -2.85 6.10 -3.30
CA GLU A 154 -4.30 6.14 -3.49
C GLU A 154 -4.76 4.86 -4.20
N ILE A 155 -5.90 4.33 -3.78
CA ILE A 155 -6.55 3.15 -4.35
C ILE A 155 -7.99 3.51 -4.66
N ASP A 156 -8.40 3.19 -5.89
CA ASP A 156 -9.79 3.27 -6.32
C ASP A 156 -10.34 1.86 -6.52
N ILE A 157 -11.51 1.60 -5.93
CA ILE A 157 -12.26 0.36 -6.11
C ILE A 157 -13.59 0.70 -6.74
N ASN A 158 -13.79 0.31 -7.99
CA ASN A 158 -15.06 0.45 -8.67
C ASN A 158 -15.85 -0.84 -8.52
N ILE A 159 -16.99 -0.79 -7.82
CA ILE A 159 -17.87 -1.95 -7.65
C ILE A 159 -19.00 -1.83 -8.66
N LYS A 160 -19.27 -2.89 -9.41
CA LYS A 160 -20.38 -2.98 -10.37
C LYS A 160 -21.35 -4.09 -10.00
N GLY A 161 -22.62 -3.91 -10.34
CA GLY A 161 -23.67 -4.92 -10.20
C GLY A 161 -24.34 -4.95 -8.83
N TYR A 162 -24.17 -3.90 -8.01
CA TYR A 162 -24.77 -3.82 -6.69
C TYR A 162 -25.27 -2.42 -6.36
N THR A 163 -26.49 -2.33 -5.83
CA THR A 163 -27.15 -1.09 -5.42
C THR A 163 -27.61 -1.23 -3.99
N THR A 164 -27.19 -0.31 -3.12
CA THR A 164 -27.65 -0.26 -1.73
C THR A 164 -27.59 1.18 -1.21
N THR A 165 -27.97 1.37 0.05
CA THR A 165 -27.93 2.69 0.69
C THR A 165 -26.49 3.13 0.95
N LYS A 166 -26.25 4.44 0.93
CA LYS A 166 -24.98 5.06 1.30
C LYS A 166 -24.54 4.71 2.71
N GLY A 167 -25.50 4.51 3.62
CA GLY A 167 -25.24 4.00 4.98
C GLY A 167 -24.59 2.60 4.93
N THR A 168 -25.16 1.67 4.18
CA THR A 168 -24.59 0.33 3.98
C THR A 168 -23.21 0.39 3.33
N TRP A 169 -23.03 1.23 2.31
CA TRP A 169 -21.71 1.42 1.68
C TRP A 169 -20.67 1.97 2.65
N ARG A 170 -21.06 2.84 3.59
CA ARG A 170 -20.16 3.33 4.64
C ARG A 170 -19.76 2.20 5.60
N THR A 171 -20.68 1.30 5.95
CA THR A 171 -20.34 0.14 6.78
C THR A 171 -19.39 -0.80 6.06
N ILE A 172 -19.66 -1.12 4.79
CA ILE A 172 -18.76 -1.92 3.94
C ILE A 172 -17.37 -1.29 3.87
N ALA A 173 -17.29 0.03 3.64
CA ALA A 173 -16.03 0.75 3.57
C ALA A 173 -15.26 0.71 4.89
N ASN A 174 -15.94 0.82 6.03
CA ASN A 174 -15.32 0.70 7.35
C ASN A 174 -14.79 -0.71 7.62
N ASN A 175 -15.56 -1.74 7.29
CA ASN A 175 -15.14 -3.13 7.42
C ASN A 175 -13.93 -3.43 6.52
N LEU A 176 -13.98 -2.98 5.26
CA LEU A 176 -12.87 -3.06 4.31
C LEU A 176 -11.58 -2.46 4.90
N MET A 177 -11.64 -1.23 5.42
CA MET A 177 -10.48 -0.58 6.03
C MET A 177 -9.93 -1.38 7.21
N SER A 178 -10.80 -1.91 8.08
CA SER A 178 -10.40 -2.73 9.22
C SER A 178 -9.66 -3.99 8.76
N ILE A 179 -10.22 -4.71 7.78
CA ILE A 179 -9.65 -5.95 7.26
C ILE A 179 -8.29 -5.68 6.60
N LEU A 180 -8.17 -4.64 5.76
CA LEU A 180 -6.89 -4.27 5.13
C LEU A 180 -5.80 -3.97 6.16
N ASN A 181 -6.13 -3.19 7.20
CA ASN A 181 -5.19 -2.84 8.27
C ASN A 181 -4.72 -4.07 9.07
N PHE A 182 -5.67 -4.86 9.60
CA PHE A 182 -5.34 -5.89 10.59
C PHE A 182 -4.96 -7.24 9.97
N ARG A 183 -5.48 -7.56 8.79
CA ARG A 183 -5.28 -8.88 8.17
C ARG A 183 -4.23 -8.88 7.09
N TYR A 184 -4.17 -7.83 6.28
CA TYR A 184 -3.27 -7.76 5.13
C TYR A 184 -2.09 -6.81 5.34
N GLY A 185 -2.02 -6.13 6.49
CA GLY A 185 -0.90 -5.25 6.82
C GLY A 185 -0.80 -4.04 5.89
N ALA A 186 -1.90 -3.65 5.24
CA ALA A 186 -2.00 -2.45 4.43
C ALA A 186 -2.61 -1.33 5.29
N LEU A 187 -1.78 -0.37 5.70
CA LEU A 187 -2.18 0.63 6.69
C LEU A 187 -2.98 1.76 6.04
N VAL A 188 -4.28 1.83 6.30
CA VAL A 188 -5.16 2.86 5.76
C VAL A 188 -4.84 4.22 6.40
N ARG A 189 -4.68 5.24 5.56
CA ARG A 189 -4.25 6.61 5.92
C ARG A 189 -5.34 7.66 5.75
N SER A 190 -6.46 7.32 5.14
CA SER A 190 -7.61 8.23 5.00
C SER A 190 -8.92 7.50 5.21
N GLU A 191 -9.98 8.26 5.51
CA GLU A 191 -11.34 7.77 5.35
C GLU A 191 -11.61 7.41 3.88
N VAL A 192 -12.52 6.47 3.65
CA VAL A 192 -12.97 6.09 2.32
C VAL A 192 -13.98 7.11 1.81
N VAL A 193 -13.71 7.67 0.64
CA VAL A 193 -14.64 8.51 -0.10
C VAL A 193 -15.49 7.61 -0.99
N ILE A 194 -16.81 7.74 -0.90
CA ILE A 194 -17.79 6.96 -1.69
C ILE A 194 -18.37 7.90 -2.74
N ASN A 195 -18.07 7.64 -4.00
CA ASN A 195 -18.53 8.40 -5.17
C ASN A 195 -19.49 7.60 -6.05
#